data_AF-A0ABD3HMC8-F1
#
_entry.id   AF-A0ABD3HMC8-F1
#
_cell.length_a   1.000
_cell.length_b   1.000
_cell.length_c   1.000
_cell.angle_alpha   90.00
_cell.angle_beta   90.00
_cell.angle_gamma   90.00
#
_symmetry.space_group_name_H-M   'P 1'
#
loop_
_entity.id
_entity.type
_entity.pdbx_description
1 polymer ?
#
loop_
_entity_poly.entity_id
_entity_poly.type
_entity_poly.pdbx_seq_one_letter_code
_entity_poly.pdbx_strand_id
1 'polypeptide(L)'
;MDESNPTKVQFVYRIAPGEEWEAARAKGAYYGGKLDQQFIHLSSAKQVPGTLERFYRGRNDLSLLQIDVGKLAVEGHLEWEWAEGQQFPHFYGPSHTFAPLPLDAVVESTKLELIGTQHSLPTLPSYCISSGYIQGELRPPLLMTVILNSPIVRAKL
;
A
#
# COMPACT_ATOMS: atom_id res chain seq x y z
N MET A 1 -7.60 21.08 22.68
CA MET A 1 -8.71 20.47 21.93
C MET A 1 -8.09 19.31 21.18
N ASP A 2 -8.15 18.15 21.82
CA ASP A 2 -7.67 16.87 21.32
C ASP A 2 -8.93 16.08 20.94
N GLU A 3 -9.14 15.89 19.65
CA GLU A 3 -10.03 14.87 19.10
C GLU A 3 -9.31 14.21 17.93
N SER A 4 -8.46 13.24 18.28
CA SER A 4 -8.49 11.90 17.69
C SER A 4 -8.94 11.84 16.22
N ASN A 5 -8.01 12.08 15.29
CA ASN A 5 -8.10 11.41 14.00
C ASN A 5 -7.48 10.02 14.23
N PRO A 6 -8.25 8.92 14.41
CA PRO A 6 -7.65 7.62 14.19
C PRO A 6 -7.22 7.65 12.74
N THR A 7 -5.91 7.74 12.50
CA THR A 7 -5.32 7.58 11.18
C THR A 7 -6.02 6.38 10.56
N LYS A 8 -6.82 6.65 9.54
CA LYS A 8 -7.65 5.65 8.88
C LYS A 8 -6.69 4.62 8.29
N VAL A 9 -6.39 3.54 9.02
CA VAL A 9 -5.44 2.53 8.55
C VAL A 9 -6.11 1.81 7.39
N GLN A 10 -5.62 2.10 6.19
CA GLN A 10 -6.06 1.44 4.96
C GLN A 10 -5.12 0.28 4.68
N PHE A 11 -5.69 -0.89 4.38
CA PHE A 11 -4.92 -2.09 4.05
C PHE A 11 -5.09 -2.45 2.59
N VAL A 12 -3.95 -2.82 2.00
CA VAL A 12 -3.86 -3.50 0.72
C VAL A 12 -3.15 -4.83 0.93
N TYR A 13 -3.32 -5.74 -0.02
CA TYR A 13 -2.92 -7.13 0.14
C TYR A 13 -2.04 -7.58 -1.00
N ARG A 14 -1.07 -8.44 -0.68
CA ARG A 14 -0.24 -9.15 -1.65
C ARG A 14 -0.30 -10.63 -1.39
N ILE A 15 -0.51 -11.43 -2.43
CA ILE A 15 -0.30 -12.88 -2.36
C ILE A 15 1.15 -13.13 -2.79
N ALA A 16 1.94 -13.74 -1.90
CA ALA A 16 3.35 -14.03 -2.12
C ALA A 16 3.57 -15.56 -2.10
N PRO A 17 4.14 -16.14 -3.17
CA PRO A 17 4.72 -17.48 -3.11
C PRO A 17 5.73 -17.62 -1.98
N GLY A 18 5.81 -18.82 -1.37
CA GLY A 18 6.67 -19.07 -0.21
C GLY A 18 8.13 -18.71 -0.45
N GLU A 19 8.69 -19.10 -1.61
CA GLU A 19 10.07 -18.77 -1.99
C GLU A 19 10.32 -17.24 -2.05
N GLU A 20 9.36 -16.48 -2.59
CA GLU A 20 9.46 -15.02 -2.70
C GLU A 20 9.33 -14.37 -1.33
N TRP A 21 8.46 -14.92 -0.47
CA TRP A 21 8.24 -14.42 0.88
C TRP A 21 9.45 -14.69 1.79
N GLU A 22 10.03 -15.89 1.74
CA GLU A 22 11.24 -16.23 2.49
C GLU A 22 12.42 -15.35 2.06
N ALA A 23 12.60 -15.15 0.75
CA ALA A 23 13.62 -14.24 0.23
C ALA A 23 13.39 -12.80 0.71
N ALA A 24 12.13 -12.34 0.76
CA ALA A 24 11.80 -11.01 1.25
C ALA A 24 12.13 -10.83 2.73
N ARG A 25 11.81 -11.84 3.56
CA ARG A 25 12.17 -11.84 4.98
C ARG A 25 13.67 -11.79 5.22
N ALA A 26 14.46 -12.47 4.38
CA ALA A 26 15.92 -12.44 4.48
C ALA A 26 16.52 -11.09 4.04
N LYS A 27 15.90 -10.42 3.07
CA LYS A 27 16.41 -9.15 2.49
C LYS A 27 15.83 -7.89 3.13
N GLY A 28 14.75 -8.01 3.91
CA GLY A 28 14.04 -6.86 4.49
C GLY A 28 13.10 -6.12 3.52
N ALA A 29 12.90 -6.64 2.32
CA ALA A 29 11.96 -6.09 1.34
C ALA A 29 11.51 -7.16 0.33
N TYR A 30 10.27 -7.06 -0.16
CA TYR A 30 9.68 -7.95 -1.16
C TYR A 30 9.86 -7.39 -2.56
N TYR A 31 10.51 -8.15 -3.43
CA TYR A 31 10.91 -7.73 -4.77
C TYR A 31 9.91 -8.10 -5.87
N GLY A 32 8.79 -8.74 -5.51
CA GLY A 32 7.81 -9.19 -6.49
C GLY A 32 8.25 -10.41 -7.31
N GLY A 33 7.34 -10.84 -8.17
CA GLY A 33 7.56 -11.93 -9.11
C GLY A 33 7.72 -11.42 -10.55
N LYS A 34 7.55 -12.31 -11.53
CA LYS A 34 7.71 -11.99 -12.96
C LYS A 34 6.79 -10.88 -13.47
N LEU A 35 5.64 -10.68 -12.85
CA LEU A 35 4.68 -9.65 -13.24
C LEU A 35 5.01 -8.27 -12.67
N ASP A 36 5.85 -8.19 -11.64
CA ASP A 36 6.08 -6.97 -10.88
C ASP A 36 7.31 -6.18 -11.34
N GLN A 37 7.56 -6.14 -12.66
CA GLN A 37 8.80 -5.56 -13.20
C GLN A 37 8.84 -4.02 -13.12
N GLN A 38 7.68 -3.37 -13.13
CA GLN A 38 7.56 -1.91 -13.14
C GLN A 38 7.02 -1.37 -11.81
N PHE A 39 6.16 -2.15 -11.15
CA PHE A 39 5.50 -1.84 -9.89
C PHE A 39 5.05 -3.14 -9.22
N ILE A 40 4.76 -3.11 -7.92
CA ILE A 40 4.21 -4.26 -7.20
C ILE A 40 2.68 -4.27 -7.36
N HIS A 41 2.13 -5.36 -7.90
CA HIS A 41 0.68 -5.54 -7.97
C HIS A 41 0.13 -5.88 -6.59
N LEU A 42 -0.88 -5.13 -6.15
CA LEU A 42 -1.59 -5.34 -4.90
C LEU A 42 -3.07 -5.57 -5.16
N SER A 43 -3.81 -5.89 -4.11
CA SER A 43 -5.25 -6.12 -4.16
C SER A 43 -5.92 -5.47 -2.95
N SER A 44 -7.14 -4.98 -3.13
CA SER A 44 -8.04 -4.73 -2.00
C SER A 44 -8.54 -6.05 -1.40
N ALA A 45 -9.07 -6.02 -0.18
CA ALA A 45 -9.64 -7.20 0.48
C ALA A 45 -10.68 -7.94 -0.40
N LYS A 46 -11.51 -7.19 -1.14
CA LYS A 46 -12.55 -7.75 -2.02
C LYS A 46 -11.98 -8.42 -3.28
N GLN A 47 -10.77 -8.04 -3.68
CA GLN A 47 -10.10 -8.53 -4.88
C GLN A 47 -9.25 -9.78 -4.62
N VAL A 48 -8.83 -10.02 -3.37
CA VAL A 48 -8.00 -11.17 -3.00
C VAL A 48 -8.61 -12.51 -3.46
N PRO A 49 -9.90 -12.82 -3.23
CA PRO A 49 -10.48 -14.10 -3.66
C PRO A 49 -10.39 -14.31 -5.18
N GLY A 50 -10.74 -13.28 -5.97
CA GLY A 50 -10.66 -13.36 -7.44
C GLY A 50 -9.23 -13.48 -7.95
N THR A 51 -8.27 -12.83 -7.28
CA THR A 51 -6.85 -12.91 -7.61
C THR A 51 -6.29 -14.30 -7.36
N LEU A 52 -6.67 -14.92 -6.23
CA LEU A 52 -6.29 -16.31 -5.91
C LEU A 52 -6.83 -17.30 -6.94
N GLU A 53 -8.13 -17.23 -7.24
CA GLU A 53 -8.77 -18.14 -8.20
C GLU A 53 -8.16 -18.01 -9.61
N ARG A 54 -7.75 -16.80 -10.01
CA ARG A 54 -7.24 -16.58 -11.35
C ARG A 54 -5.77 -16.96 -11.53
N PHE A 55 -4.91 -16.57 -10.60
CA PHE A 55 -3.46 -16.67 -10.78
C PHE A 55 -2.81 -17.78 -9.96
N TYR A 56 -3.50 -18.26 -8.93
CA TYR A 56 -2.89 -19.13 -7.92
C TYR A 56 -3.70 -20.41 -7.64
N ARG A 57 -4.75 -20.70 -8.42
CA ARG A 57 -5.61 -21.87 -8.23
C ARG A 57 -4.81 -23.17 -8.12
N GLY A 58 -5.10 -23.96 -7.08
CA GLY A 58 -4.42 -25.22 -6.81
C GLY A 58 -2.95 -25.09 -6.40
N ARG A 59 -2.39 -23.88 -6.32
CA ARG A 59 -1.02 -23.65 -5.85
C ARG A 59 -1.01 -23.67 -4.32
N ASN A 60 -0.13 -24.49 -3.75
CA ASN A 60 0.16 -24.47 -2.32
C ASN A 60 1.27 -23.45 -2.01
N ASP A 61 1.62 -23.34 -0.74
CA ASP A 61 2.74 -22.53 -0.27
C ASP A 61 2.65 -21.06 -0.69
N LEU A 62 1.52 -20.46 -0.32
CA LEU A 62 1.25 -19.03 -0.49
C LEU A 62 1.12 -18.37 0.86
N SER A 63 1.59 -17.14 0.96
CA SER A 63 1.36 -16.25 2.10
C SER A 63 0.56 -15.05 1.63
N LEU A 64 -0.49 -14.70 2.36
CA LEU A 64 -1.21 -13.45 2.20
C LEU A 64 -0.57 -12.41 3.11
N LEU A 65 -0.06 -11.33 2.51
CA LEU A 65 0.56 -10.21 3.20
C LEU A 65 -0.47 -9.09 3.33
N GLN A 66 -0.71 -8.63 4.55
CA GLN A 66 -1.50 -7.44 4.83
C GLN A 66 -0.55 -6.25 4.99
N ILE A 67 -0.76 -5.21 4.19
CA ILE A 67 0.16 -4.10 4.04
C ILE A 67 -0.55 -2.82 4.48
N ASP A 68 0.07 -2.08 5.40
CA ASP A 68 -0.37 -0.77 5.86
C ASP A 68 -0.03 0.29 4.82
N VAL A 69 -1.05 0.92 4.24
CA VAL A 69 -0.90 1.96 3.22
C VAL A 69 -0.19 3.20 3.76
N GLY A 70 -0.39 3.55 5.03
CA GLY A 70 0.25 4.70 5.66
C GLY A 70 1.76 4.53 5.78
N LYS A 71 2.22 3.32 6.12
CA LYS A 71 3.65 2.98 6.12
C LYS A 71 4.21 2.92 4.70
N LEU A 72 3.45 2.33 3.78
CA LEU A 72 3.86 2.19 2.39
C LEU A 72 4.05 3.53 1.68
N ALA A 73 3.20 4.51 1.99
CA ALA A 73 3.25 5.86 1.42
C ALA A 73 4.51 6.67 1.81
N VAL A 74 5.30 6.20 2.78
CA VAL A 74 6.59 6.82 3.13
C VAL A 74 7.66 6.51 2.07
N GLU A 75 7.60 5.31 1.48
CA GLU A 75 8.62 4.79 0.56
C GLU A 75 8.25 4.96 -0.92
N GLY A 76 7.01 5.36 -1.23
CA GLY A 76 6.51 5.47 -2.58
C GLY A 76 5.06 5.92 -2.64
N HIS A 77 4.37 5.58 -3.73
CA HIS A 77 2.97 5.94 -3.91
C HIS A 77 2.14 4.76 -4.42
N LEU A 78 0.88 4.77 -4.02
CA LEU A 78 -0.12 3.79 -4.36
C LEU A 78 -1.07 4.39 -5.39
N GLU A 79 -1.21 3.75 -6.54
CA GLU A 79 -2.12 4.19 -7.60
C GLU A 79 -3.19 3.15 -7.87
N TRP A 80 -4.42 3.60 -8.12
CA TRP A 80 -5.57 2.74 -8.39
C TRP A 80 -5.87 2.76 -9.89
N GLU A 81 -5.36 1.77 -10.60
CA GLU A 81 -5.42 1.71 -12.06
C GLU A 81 -6.46 0.69 -12.52
N TRP A 82 -7.15 1.00 -13.62
CA TRP A 82 -8.18 0.11 -14.16
C TRP A 82 -7.54 -1.14 -14.77
N ALA A 83 -7.95 -2.30 -14.25
CA ALA A 83 -7.72 -3.58 -14.87
C ALA A 83 -9.01 -4.40 -14.79
N GLU A 84 -9.47 -4.88 -15.94
CA GLU A 84 -10.55 -5.88 -16.02
C GLU A 84 -11.87 -5.44 -15.38
N GLY A 85 -12.21 -4.15 -15.54
CA GLY A 85 -13.47 -3.61 -15.06
C GLY A 85 -13.50 -3.25 -13.56
N GLN A 86 -12.36 -3.26 -12.88
CA GLN A 86 -12.20 -2.70 -11.53
C GLN A 86 -10.84 -2.01 -11.39
N GLN A 87 -10.65 -1.18 -10.35
CA GLN A 87 -9.36 -0.55 -10.08
C GLN A 87 -8.53 -1.41 -9.13
N PHE A 88 -7.30 -1.73 -9.51
CA PHE A 88 -6.34 -2.44 -8.66
C PHE A 88 -5.29 -1.47 -8.13
N PRO A 89 -4.86 -1.64 -6.87
CA PRO A 89 -3.77 -0.87 -6.31
C PRO A 89 -2.43 -1.37 -6.86
N HIS A 90 -1.60 -0.45 -7.35
CA HIS A 90 -0.23 -0.68 -7.76
C HIS A 90 0.71 0.19 -6.92
N PHE A 91 1.79 -0.40 -6.43
CA PHE A 91 2.80 0.32 -5.66
C PHE A 91 4.01 0.65 -6.52
N TYR A 92 4.30 1.94 -6.60
CA TYR A 92 5.43 2.53 -7.30
C TYR A 92 6.38 3.18 -6.30
N GLY A 93 7.67 3.18 -6.63
CA GLY A 93 8.67 3.96 -5.93
C GLY A 93 8.52 5.46 -6.16
N PRO A 94 9.33 6.30 -5.48
CA PRO A 94 9.12 7.76 -5.43
C PRO A 94 9.09 8.48 -6.78
N SER A 95 9.70 7.91 -7.82
CA SER A 95 9.79 8.49 -9.17
C SER A 95 9.01 7.71 -10.23
N HIS A 96 7.90 7.05 -9.85
CA HIS A 96 7.10 6.18 -10.73
C HIS A 96 7.88 4.98 -11.29
N THR A 97 9.00 4.63 -10.65
CA THR A 97 9.81 3.47 -11.01
C THR A 97 9.53 2.31 -10.08
N PHE A 98 10.00 1.12 -10.44
CA PHE A 98 9.99 -0.02 -9.53
C PHE A 98 10.70 0.33 -8.21
N ALA A 99 10.06 -0.03 -7.11
CA ALA A 99 10.68 -0.10 -5.78
C ALA A 99 10.18 -1.39 -5.10
N PRO A 100 11.06 -2.10 -4.36
CA PRO A 100 10.64 -3.25 -3.61
C PRO A 100 9.71 -2.81 -2.46
N LEU A 101 8.72 -3.65 -2.15
CA LEU A 101 7.80 -3.42 -1.05
C LEU A 101 8.56 -3.59 0.28
N PRO A 102 8.66 -2.56 1.14
CA PRO A 102 9.42 -2.64 2.37
C PRO A 102 8.70 -3.56 3.38
N LEU A 103 9.47 -4.38 4.12
CA LEU A 103 8.89 -5.42 4.98
C LEU A 103 8.22 -4.85 6.24
N ASP A 104 8.62 -3.67 6.69
CA ASP A 104 8.04 -2.96 7.82
C ASP A 104 6.60 -2.46 7.58
N ALA A 105 6.24 -2.27 6.30
CA ALA A 105 4.88 -1.98 5.85
C ALA A 105 3.97 -3.22 5.89
N VAL A 106 4.54 -4.44 5.91
CA VAL A 106 3.78 -5.68 6.12
C VAL A 106 3.47 -5.82 7.61
N VAL A 107 2.21 -5.64 7.97
CA VAL A 107 1.77 -5.71 9.38
C VAL A 107 1.35 -7.11 9.82
N GLU A 108 0.94 -7.95 8.87
CA GLU A 108 0.57 -9.33 9.11
C GLU A 108 0.87 -10.19 7.87
N SER A 109 1.24 -11.45 8.10
CA SER A 109 1.42 -12.44 7.05
C SER A 109 0.75 -13.75 7.46
N THR A 110 -0.17 -14.26 6.63
CA THR A 110 -0.92 -15.48 6.92
C THR A 110 -0.65 -16.51 5.85
N LYS A 111 -0.20 -17.70 6.25
CA LYS A 111 -0.05 -18.83 5.32
C LYS A 111 -1.45 -19.29 4.87
N LEU A 112 -1.64 -19.41 3.57
CA LEU A 112 -2.90 -19.85 2.98
C LEU A 112 -2.94 -21.37 2.89
N GLU A 113 -3.97 -21.95 3.48
CA GLU A 113 -4.24 -23.38 3.37
C GLU A 113 -5.00 -23.68 2.08
N LEU A 114 -4.56 -24.69 1.35
CA LEU A 114 -5.25 -25.17 0.15
C LEU A 114 -6.27 -26.24 0.53
N ILE A 115 -7.55 -25.98 0.26
CA ILE A 115 -8.67 -26.90 0.45
C ILE A 115 -9.18 -27.31 -0.94
N GLY A 116 -8.77 -28.50 -1.40
CA GLY A 116 -9.03 -28.93 -2.77
C GLY A 116 -8.26 -28.06 -3.76
N THR A 117 -8.96 -27.23 -4.55
CA THR A 117 -8.32 -26.28 -5.49
C THR A 117 -8.40 -24.82 -5.06
N GLN A 118 -9.08 -24.54 -3.95
CA GLN A 118 -9.31 -23.18 -3.44
C GLN A 118 -8.55 -22.95 -2.13
N HIS A 119 -8.28 -21.70 -1.80
CA HIS A 119 -7.57 -21.32 -0.59
C HIS A 119 -8.54 -20.88 0.50
N SER A 120 -8.28 -21.32 1.72
CA SER A 120 -8.94 -20.78 2.90
C SER A 120 -8.40 -19.37 3.16
N LEU A 121 -9.30 -18.39 3.23
CA LEU A 121 -8.95 -17.01 3.53
C LEU A 121 -9.29 -16.65 4.97
N PRO A 122 -8.40 -15.93 5.68
CA PRO A 122 -8.78 -15.33 6.94
C PRO A 122 -9.78 -14.19 6.72
N THR A 123 -10.41 -13.70 7.79
CA THR A 123 -11.21 -12.48 7.71
C THR A 123 -10.28 -11.31 7.39
N LEU A 124 -10.47 -10.72 6.20
CA LEU A 124 -9.67 -9.60 5.75
C LEU A 124 -10.33 -8.29 6.18
N PRO A 125 -9.67 -7.42 6.97
CA PRO A 125 -10.18 -6.10 7.26
C PRO A 125 -10.35 -5.33 5.94
N SER A 126 -11.60 -5.14 5.53
CA SER A 126 -11.95 -4.30 4.40
C SER A 126 -12.19 -2.89 4.90
N TYR A 127 -11.31 -1.94 4.55
CA TYR A 127 -11.58 -0.53 4.81
C TYR A 127 -12.22 0.10 3.57
N CYS A 128 -13.43 0.64 3.72
CA CYS A 128 -14.09 1.39 2.66
C CYS A 128 -13.44 2.78 2.53
N ILE A 129 -12.88 3.07 1.35
CA ILE A 129 -12.75 4.47 0.92
C ILE A 129 -14.18 4.97 0.79
N SER A 130 -14.63 5.77 1.75
CA SER A 130 -15.83 6.58 1.61
C SER A 130 -15.65 7.34 0.30
N SER A 131 -16.46 6.99 -0.70
CA SER A 131 -16.49 7.58 -2.03
C SER A 131 -16.38 9.10 -1.91
N GLY A 132 -15.23 9.65 -2.29
CA GLY A 132 -14.94 11.06 -2.10
C GLY A 132 -13.46 11.33 -1.88
N TYR A 133 -12.62 10.99 -2.86
CA TYR A 133 -11.49 11.84 -3.30
C TYR A 133 -10.85 11.14 -4.50
N ILE A 134 -11.27 11.54 -5.69
CA ILE A 134 -10.49 11.39 -6.91
C ILE A 134 -9.92 12.78 -7.17
N GLN A 135 -8.65 12.82 -7.59
CA GLN A 135 -7.94 13.91 -8.27
C GLN A 135 -6.93 14.70 -7.42
N GLY A 136 -5.65 14.50 -7.77
CA GLY A 136 -4.63 15.55 -7.73
C GLY A 136 -3.58 15.43 -6.62
N GLU A 137 -2.36 15.06 -7.02
CA GLU A 137 -1.06 15.39 -6.39
C GLU A 137 -1.00 15.46 -4.86
N LEU A 138 -0.39 14.42 -4.26
CA LEU A 138 0.25 14.54 -2.94
C LEU A 138 1.43 15.53 -3.05
N ARG A 139 1.17 16.83 -2.87
CA ARG A 139 2.21 17.80 -2.56
C ARG A 139 2.38 17.88 -1.04
N PRO A 140 3.61 17.74 -0.51
CA PRO A 140 3.84 17.95 0.92
C PRO A 140 3.60 19.42 1.29
N PRO A 141 3.10 19.72 2.50
CA PRO A 141 2.84 21.09 2.91
C PRO A 141 4.15 21.87 3.06
N LEU A 142 4.30 22.95 2.28
CA LEU A 142 5.33 23.96 2.47
C LEU A 142 5.13 24.63 3.83
N LEU A 143 6.12 24.46 4.71
CA LEU A 143 6.22 25.15 6.00
C LEU A 143 6.40 26.66 5.74
N MET A 144 5.32 27.44 5.82
CA MET A 144 5.38 28.91 5.85
C MET A 144 6.05 29.34 7.15
N THR A 145 7.32 29.73 7.06
CA THR A 145 8.04 30.40 8.15
C THR A 145 7.44 31.78 8.35
N VAL A 146 6.77 31.99 9.48
CA VAL A 146 6.31 33.30 9.93
C VAL A 146 7.54 34.07 10.43
N ILE A 147 8.06 35.00 9.62
CA ILE A 147 9.00 36.02 10.12
C ILE A 147 8.16 37.16 10.68
N LEU A 148 7.96 37.16 12.00
CA LEU A 148 7.57 38.37 12.73
C LEU A 148 8.79 39.29 12.79
N ASN A 149 8.73 40.45 12.13
CA ASN A 149 9.52 41.60 12.53
C ASN A 149 8.80 42.89 12.18
N SER A 150 8.40 43.61 13.22
CA SER A 150 8.22 45.06 13.23
C SER A 150 8.97 45.56 14.47
N PRO A 151 9.65 46.71 14.40
CA PRO A 151 8.91 47.91 14.74
C PRO A 151 9.19 49.13 13.86
N ILE A 152 8.15 49.98 13.88
CA ILE A 152 8.03 51.36 13.46
C ILE A 152 9.23 52.22 13.90
N VAL A 153 9.81 52.99 12.98
CA VAL A 153 10.57 54.21 13.30
C VAL A 153 9.97 55.38 12.54
N ARG A 154 9.45 56.34 13.31
CA ARG A 154 9.10 57.71 12.90
C ARG A 154 10.31 58.42 12.31
N ALA A 155 10.11 59.17 11.23
CA ALA A 155 10.95 60.32 10.90
C ALA A 155 10.05 61.53 10.60
N LYS A 156 10.20 62.55 11.46
CA LYS A 156 9.91 63.96 11.17
C LYS A 156 10.96 64.45 10.16
N LEU A 157 10.53 65.21 9.15
CA LEU A 157 10.93 66.61 8.89
C LEU A 157 10.06 67.15 7.76
#